data_AF-A0AB36YNA0-F1
#
_entry.id   AF-A0AB36YNA0-F1
#
_cell.length_a   1.000
_cell.length_b   1.000
_cell.length_c   1.000
_cell.angle_alpha   90.00
_cell.angle_beta   90.00
_cell.angle_gamma   90.00
#
_symmetry.space_group_name_H-M   'P 1'
#
loop_
_entity.id
_entity.type
_entity.pdbx_description
1 polymer ?
#
loop_
_entity_poly.entity_id
_entity_poly.type
_entity_poly.pdbx_seq_one_letter_code
_entity_poly.pdbx_strand_id
1 'polypeptide(L)'
;MANPHLEYHLQLLNHLRTILVALGEAEQVPEESHTLFLDRFDELLTLLPQNPLESQYLGQDLICQVIQRYPQIAHLVPRDLLWFFGGDCLHFMPDEELQLYQNLEDLRYEAERDGQRFDWHAQKQALLEAVKKS
;
A
#
# COMPACT_ATOMS: atom_id res chain seq x y z
N MET A 1 -14.58 13.79 -5.80
CA MET A 1 -14.08 13.12 -7.03
C MET A 1 -13.48 11.82 -6.56
N ALA A 2 -14.02 10.67 -7.01
CA ALA A 2 -13.49 9.37 -6.62
C ALA A 2 -12.03 9.34 -7.05
N ASN A 3 -11.13 9.29 -6.06
CA ASN A 3 -9.70 9.33 -6.29
C ASN A 3 -9.36 8.08 -7.13
N PRO A 4 -8.89 8.17 -8.38
CA PRO A 4 -8.54 6.99 -9.18
C PRO A 4 -7.47 6.12 -8.50
N HIS A 5 -6.71 6.72 -7.59
CA HIS A 5 -5.81 6.03 -6.69
C HIS A 5 -6.52 5.07 -5.72
N LEU A 6 -7.71 5.43 -5.19
CA LEU A 6 -8.41 4.63 -4.20
C LEU A 6 -8.85 3.28 -4.76
N GLU A 7 -9.41 3.25 -5.97
CA GLU A 7 -9.81 1.99 -6.63
C GLU A 7 -8.60 1.09 -6.88
N TYR A 8 -7.48 1.66 -7.32
CA TYR A 8 -6.22 0.94 -7.48
C TYR A 8 -5.72 0.35 -6.16
N HIS A 9 -5.69 1.13 -5.07
CA HIS A 9 -5.30 0.65 -3.75
C HIS A 9 -6.25 -0.44 -3.23
N LEU A 10 -7.55 -0.33 -3.49
CA LEU A 10 -8.53 -1.37 -3.14
C LEU A 10 -8.27 -2.68 -3.89
N GLN A 11 -7.87 -2.62 -5.16
CA GLN A 11 -7.47 -3.82 -5.91
C GLN A 11 -6.22 -4.47 -5.32
N LEU A 12 -5.22 -3.65 -4.95
CA LEU A 12 -4.00 -4.12 -4.29
C LEU A 12 -4.30 -4.79 -2.93
N LEU A 13 -5.17 -4.18 -2.12
CA LEU A 13 -5.60 -4.74 -0.85
C LEU A 13 -6.36 -6.06 -1.04
N ASN A 14 -7.25 -6.14 -2.03
CA ASN A 14 -7.94 -7.40 -2.36
C ASN A 14 -6.97 -8.50 -2.79
N HIS A 15 -5.96 -8.16 -3.60
CA HIS A 15 -4.93 -9.12 -3.98
C HIS A 15 -4.15 -9.63 -2.77
N LEU A 16 -3.75 -8.71 -1.87
CA LEU A 16 -3.07 -9.06 -0.62
C LEU A 16 -3.95 -9.96 0.26
N ARG A 17 -5.25 -9.68 0.37
CA ARG A 17 -6.22 -10.53 1.07
C ARG A 17 -6.24 -11.96 0.53
N THR A 18 -6.26 -12.14 -0.80
CA THR A 18 -6.22 -13.49 -1.41
C THR A 18 -4.95 -14.25 -1.03
N ILE A 19 -3.80 -13.55 -1.02
CA ILE A 19 -2.52 -14.15 -0.59
C ILE A 19 -2.60 -14.55 0.88
N LEU A 20 -3.09 -13.67 1.75
CA LEU A 20 -3.22 -13.93 3.19
C LEU A 20 -4.08 -15.15 3.49
N VAL A 21 -5.22 -15.30 2.80
CA VAL A 21 -6.08 -16.49 2.93
C VAL A 21 -5.31 -17.77 2.60
N ALA A 22 -4.60 -17.77 1.48
CA ALA A 22 -3.81 -18.93 1.06
C ALA A 22 -2.66 -19.25 2.04
N LEU A 23 -2.07 -18.23 2.67
CA LEU A 23 -1.05 -18.42 3.71
C LEU A 23 -1.62 -18.99 5.00
N GLY A 24 -2.80 -18.53 5.42
CA GLY A 24 -3.47 -19.05 6.61
C GLY A 24 -3.67 -20.56 6.56
N GLU A 25 -4.02 -21.08 5.39
CA GLU A 25 -4.15 -22.52 5.15
C GLU A 25 -2.79 -23.25 5.17
N ALA A 26 -1.70 -22.59 4.75
CA ALA A 26 -0.38 -23.19 4.60
C ALA A 26 0.48 -23.16 5.88
N GLU A 27 0.39 -22.11 6.70
CA GLU A 27 1.33 -21.85 7.82
C GLU A 27 0.94 -22.51 9.16
N GLN A 28 -0.14 -23.29 9.21
CA GLN A 28 -0.66 -23.89 10.47
C GLN A 28 -0.78 -22.86 11.62
N VAL A 29 -1.13 -21.61 11.28
CA VAL A 29 -1.38 -20.53 12.24
C VAL A 29 -2.62 -20.88 13.06
N PRO A 30 -2.70 -20.55 14.37
CA PRO A 30 -3.93 -20.69 15.13
C PRO A 30 -5.10 -20.00 14.40
N GLU A 31 -6.04 -20.83 13.96
CA GLU A 31 -7.12 -20.49 13.02
C GLU A 31 -7.93 -19.28 13.50
N GLU A 32 -8.13 -19.15 14.82
CA GLU A 32 -8.87 -18.06 15.46
C GLU A 32 -8.21 -16.68 15.25
N SER A 33 -6.88 -16.59 15.41
CA SER A 33 -6.15 -15.33 15.24
C SER A 33 -6.04 -14.90 13.78
N HIS A 34 -5.98 -15.85 12.85
CA HIS A 34 -5.95 -15.57 11.42
C HIS A 34 -7.34 -15.17 10.91
N THR A 35 -8.38 -15.88 11.33
CA THR A 35 -9.78 -15.58 10.96
C THR A 35 -10.17 -14.18 11.40
N LEU A 36 -9.87 -13.79 12.64
CA LEU A 36 -10.14 -12.43 13.14
C LEU A 36 -9.36 -11.36 12.36
N PHE A 37 -8.14 -11.68 11.95
CA PHE A 37 -7.33 -10.76 11.14
C PHE A 37 -7.94 -10.54 9.76
N LEU A 38 -8.37 -11.61 9.09
CA LEU A 38 -9.05 -11.52 7.80
C LEU A 38 -10.37 -10.76 7.89
N ASP A 39 -11.13 -10.97 8.97
CA ASP A 39 -12.39 -10.24 9.22
C ASP A 39 -12.15 -8.74 9.35
N ARG A 40 -11.16 -8.31 10.14
CA ARG A 40 -10.75 -6.89 10.23
C ARG A 40 -10.24 -6.34 8.90
N PHE A 41 -9.56 -7.15 8.11
CA PHE A 41 -9.09 -6.73 6.79
C PHE A 41 -10.25 -6.54 5.80
N ASP A 42 -11.29 -7.38 5.89
CA ASP A 42 -12.52 -7.25 5.10
C ASP A 42 -13.33 -6.01 5.53
N GLU A 43 -13.36 -5.74 6.84
CA GLU A 43 -13.94 -4.52 7.40
C GLU A 43 -13.21 -3.28 6.87
N LEU A 44 -11.86 -3.28 6.86
CA LEU A 44 -11.06 -2.20 6.26
C LEU A 44 -11.46 -1.95 4.80
N LEU A 45 -11.54 -3.00 3.97
CA LEU A 45 -11.91 -2.87 2.55
C LEU A 45 -13.27 -2.20 2.37
N THR A 46 -14.21 -2.48 3.28
CA THR A 46 -15.57 -1.94 3.27
C THR A 46 -15.64 -0.52 3.82
N LEU A 47 -14.85 -0.21 4.85
CA LEU A 47 -14.79 1.10 5.50
C LEU A 47 -13.98 2.12 4.72
N LEU A 48 -12.93 1.71 4.00
CA LEU A 48 -12.03 2.59 3.23
C LEU A 48 -12.78 3.59 2.32
N PRO A 49 -13.77 3.16 1.49
CA PRO A 49 -14.54 4.09 0.67
C PRO A 49 -15.55 4.94 1.44
N GLN A 50 -15.94 4.54 2.65
CA GLN A 50 -16.97 5.21 3.46
C GLN A 50 -16.36 6.25 4.42
N ASN A 51 -15.28 5.87 5.12
CA ASN A 51 -14.60 6.66 6.15
C ASN A 51 -13.08 6.55 5.96
N PRO A 52 -12.49 7.35 5.06
CA PRO A 52 -11.07 7.22 4.72
C PRO A 52 -10.13 7.53 5.90
N LEU A 53 -10.53 8.41 6.83
CA LEU A 53 -9.74 8.77 8.02
C LEU A 53 -9.59 7.60 9.00
N GLU A 54 -10.70 7.01 9.45
CA GLU A 54 -10.67 5.85 10.35
C GLU A 54 -9.97 4.66 9.70
N SER A 55 -10.26 4.46 8.41
CA SER A 55 -9.69 3.36 7.63
C SER A 55 -8.19 3.54 7.38
N GLN A 56 -7.67 4.77 7.38
CA GLN A 56 -6.22 5.01 7.30
C GLN A 56 -5.51 4.44 8.52
N TYR A 57 -6.00 4.73 9.73
CA TYR A 57 -5.41 4.19 10.96
C TYR A 57 -5.53 2.67 11.05
N LEU A 58 -6.72 2.13 10.75
CA LEU A 58 -6.97 0.69 10.74
C LEU A 58 -6.06 -0.02 9.71
N GLY A 59 -5.95 0.53 8.50
CA GLY A 59 -5.15 -0.03 7.43
C GLY A 59 -3.66 0.04 7.71
N GLN A 60 -3.19 1.14 8.29
CA GLN A 60 -1.80 1.26 8.72
C GLN A 60 -1.43 0.16 9.73
N ASP A 61 -2.27 -0.02 10.77
CA ASP A 61 -2.05 -1.06 11.78
C ASP A 61 -2.10 -2.47 11.18
N LEU A 62 -3.09 -2.75 10.33
CA LEU A 62 -3.21 -4.03 9.64
C LEU A 62 -2.02 -4.33 8.74
N ILE A 63 -1.57 -3.38 7.91
CA ILE A 63 -0.43 -3.57 6.99
C ILE A 63 0.86 -3.79 7.78
N CYS A 64 1.11 -3.01 8.84
CA CYS A 64 2.25 -3.23 9.73
C CYS A 64 2.19 -4.63 10.36
N GLN A 65 1.02 -5.07 10.83
CA GLN A 65 0.83 -6.42 11.36
C GLN A 65 1.07 -7.51 10.30
N VAL A 66 0.64 -7.33 9.05
CA VAL A 66 0.92 -8.27 7.95
C VAL A 66 2.42 -8.45 7.77
N ILE A 67 3.17 -7.35 7.70
CA ILE A 67 4.61 -7.40 7.45
C ILE A 67 5.35 -8.05 8.62
N GLN A 68 4.95 -7.74 9.85
CA GLN A 68 5.56 -8.31 11.07
C GLN A 68 5.21 -9.79 11.25
N ARG A 69 3.95 -10.17 10.98
CA ARG A 69 3.47 -11.56 11.15
C ARG A 69 3.90 -12.46 10.00
N TYR A 70 3.92 -11.93 8.78
CA TYR A 70 4.21 -12.66 7.54
C TYR A 70 5.38 -12.01 6.78
N PRO A 71 6.61 -12.08 7.33
CA PRO A 71 7.79 -11.48 6.69
C PRO A 71 8.04 -12.05 5.28
N GLN A 72 7.58 -13.28 5.03
CA GLN A 72 7.67 -13.93 3.71
C GLN A 72 6.87 -13.22 2.62
N ILE A 73 5.78 -12.52 2.95
CA ILE A 73 5.01 -11.72 1.96
C ILE A 73 5.23 -10.22 2.11
N ALA A 74 6.13 -9.79 3.00
CA ALA A 74 6.50 -8.38 3.15
C ALA A 74 6.97 -7.75 1.82
N HIS A 75 7.64 -8.53 0.97
CA HIS A 75 8.06 -8.10 -0.36
C HIS A 75 6.93 -8.08 -1.40
N LEU A 76 5.83 -8.80 -1.14
CA LEU A 76 4.62 -8.79 -1.97
C LEU A 76 3.70 -7.61 -1.62
N VAL A 77 3.86 -7.01 -0.44
CA VAL A 77 3.11 -5.81 -0.07
C VAL A 77 3.53 -4.66 -0.99
N PRO A 78 2.60 -4.13 -1.80
CA PRO A 78 2.92 -3.07 -2.74
C PRO A 78 3.25 -1.78 -2.00
N ARG A 79 4.36 -1.18 -2.40
CA ARG A 79 4.89 0.07 -1.81
C ARG A 79 3.92 1.24 -1.91
N ASP A 80 3.07 1.23 -2.93
CA ASP A 80 2.01 2.23 -3.07
C ASP A 80 1.03 2.19 -1.88
N LEU A 81 0.77 1.02 -1.28
CA LEU A 81 -0.03 0.94 -0.05
C LEU A 81 0.72 1.52 1.15
N LEU A 82 2.02 1.25 1.29
CA LEU A 82 2.82 1.80 2.39
C LEU A 82 2.84 3.33 2.35
N TRP A 83 3.01 3.89 1.14
CA TRP A 83 2.92 5.31 0.89
C TRP A 83 1.51 5.87 1.17
N PHE A 84 0.48 5.15 0.73
CA PHE A 84 -0.92 5.56 0.88
C PHE A 84 -1.39 5.62 2.35
N PHE A 85 -1.03 4.62 3.15
CA PHE A 85 -1.33 4.60 4.59
C PHE A 85 -0.40 5.53 5.38
N GLY A 86 0.87 5.63 4.96
CA GLY A 86 1.84 6.49 5.60
C GLY A 86 2.15 6.08 7.05
N GLY A 87 2.70 7.04 7.82
CA GLY A 87 3.02 6.84 9.23
C GLY A 87 4.04 5.72 9.44
N ASP A 88 3.67 4.72 10.24
CA ASP A 88 4.52 3.58 10.59
C ASP A 88 4.79 2.65 9.39
N CYS A 89 3.91 2.63 8.38
CA CYS A 89 4.16 1.89 7.14
C CYS A 89 5.41 2.40 6.40
N LEU A 90 5.74 3.69 6.54
CA LEU A 90 6.93 4.28 5.92
C LEU A 90 8.23 3.75 6.55
N HIS A 91 8.19 3.24 7.78
CA HIS A 91 9.37 2.63 8.41
C HIS A 91 9.82 1.34 7.70
N PHE A 92 8.91 0.71 6.93
CA PHE A 92 9.21 -0.47 6.11
C PHE A 92 9.75 -0.10 4.71
N MET A 93 9.82 1.19 4.38
CA MET A 93 10.42 1.70 3.16
C MET A 93 11.82 2.27 3.45
N PRO A 94 12.85 1.89 2.67
CA PRO A 94 14.16 2.51 2.75
C PRO A 94 14.12 3.96 2.23
N ASP A 95 15.07 4.78 2.67
CA ASP A 95 15.17 6.20 2.30
C ASP A 95 15.16 6.44 0.78
N GLU A 96 15.78 5.55 0.00
CA GLU A 96 15.79 5.64 -1.47
C GLU A 96 14.37 5.55 -2.07
N GLU A 97 13.53 4.67 -1.52
CA GLU A 97 12.13 4.56 -1.95
C GLU A 97 11.35 5.81 -1.51
N LEU A 98 11.54 6.27 -0.27
CA LEU A 98 10.89 7.51 0.21
C LEU A 98 11.25 8.71 -0.66
N GLN A 99 12.52 8.85 -1.03
CA GLN A 99 13.00 9.91 -1.92
C GLN A 99 12.34 9.82 -3.30
N LEU A 100 12.19 8.61 -3.85
CA LEU A 100 11.52 8.38 -5.13
C LEU A 100 10.05 8.82 -5.08
N TYR A 101 9.33 8.45 -4.03
CA TYR A 101 7.93 8.85 -3.84
C TYR A 101 7.79 10.37 -3.61
N GLN A 102 8.67 10.99 -2.83
CA GLN A 102 8.72 12.45 -2.69
C GLN A 102 8.94 13.15 -4.03
N ASN A 103 9.88 12.67 -4.84
CA ASN A 103 10.15 13.23 -6.17
C ASN A 103 8.92 13.07 -7.10
N LEU A 104 8.20 11.95 -7.01
CA LEU A 104 6.96 11.76 -7.77
C LEU A 104 5.89 12.78 -7.39
N GLU A 105 5.74 13.06 -6.10
CA GLU A 105 4.79 14.06 -5.63
C GLU A 105 5.16 15.47 -6.07
N ASP A 106 6.45 15.82 -6.05
CA ASP A 106 6.94 17.11 -6.52
C ASP A 106 6.64 17.28 -8.01
N LEU A 107 7.02 16.30 -8.84
CA LEU A 107 6.72 16.30 -10.28
C LEU A 107 5.21 16.35 -10.56
N ARG A 108 4.40 15.66 -9.74
CA ARG A 108 2.93 15.71 -9.84
C ARG A 108 2.43 17.12 -9.56
N TYR A 109 2.92 17.76 -8.51
CA TYR A 109 2.54 19.10 -8.13
C TYR A 109 2.96 20.13 -9.18
N GLU A 110 4.16 19.98 -9.75
CA GLU A 110 4.63 20.81 -10.86
C GLU A 110 3.77 20.65 -12.12
N ALA A 111 3.44 19.41 -12.49
CA ALA A 111 2.57 19.13 -13.63
C ALA A 111 1.14 19.65 -13.41
N GLU A 112 0.58 19.49 -12.21
CA GLU A 112 -0.73 20.03 -11.83
C GLU A 112 -0.73 21.57 -11.90
N ARG A 113 0.34 22.21 -11.41
CA ARG A 113 0.53 23.67 -11.49
C ARG A 113 0.63 24.17 -12.94
N ASP A 114 1.28 23.41 -13.82
CA ASP A 114 1.41 23.73 -15.25
C ASP A 114 0.16 23.31 -16.07
N GLY A 115 -0.78 22.58 -15.46
CA GLY A 115 -1.97 22.06 -16.12
C GLY A 115 -1.68 20.90 -17.08
N GLN A 116 -0.54 20.23 -16.92
CA GLN A 116 -0.13 19.07 -17.73
C GLN A 116 -0.72 17.76 -17.18
N ARG A 117 -0.90 16.78 -18.06
CA ARG A 117 -1.25 15.42 -17.62
C ARG A 117 -0.04 14.78 -16.96
N PHE A 118 -0.19 14.41 -15.69
CA PHE A 118 0.81 13.65 -14.97
C PHE A 118 0.47 12.16 -14.96
N ASP A 119 1.40 11.32 -15.42
CA ASP A 119 1.25 9.86 -15.39
C ASP A 119 2.14 9.26 -14.29
N TRP A 120 1.52 8.94 -13.15
CA TRP A 120 2.22 8.45 -11.96
C TRP A 120 3.03 7.18 -12.23
N HIS A 121 2.47 6.22 -12.97
CA HIS A 121 3.16 4.97 -13.26
C HIS A 121 4.33 5.17 -14.22
N ALA A 122 4.15 5.95 -15.29
CA ALA A 122 5.22 6.24 -16.22
C ALA A 122 6.39 6.95 -15.52
N GLN A 123 6.09 7.96 -14.69
CA GLN A 123 7.11 8.72 -13.99
C GLN A 123 7.83 7.88 -12.93
N LYS A 124 7.10 6.99 -12.24
CA LYS A 124 7.66 6.05 -11.26
C LYS A 124 8.65 5.10 -11.93
N GLN A 125 8.29 4.54 -13.08
CA GLN A 125 9.19 3.68 -13.85
C GLN A 125 10.44 4.45 -14.29
N ALA A 126 10.29 5.68 -14.80
CA ALA A 126 11.43 6.51 -15.21
C ALA A 126 12.40 6.79 -14.04
N LEU A 127 11.89 7.09 -12.85
CA LEU A 127 12.71 7.29 -11.65
C LEU A 127 13.39 6.00 -11.18
N LEU A 128 12.67 4.86 -11.18
CA LEU A 128 13.25 3.56 -10.85
C LEU A 128 14.38 3.17 -11.81
N GLU A 129 14.21 3.44 -13.10
CA GLU A 129 15.27 3.22 -14.10
C GLU A 129 16.46 4.16 -13.91
N ALA A 130 16.24 5.40 -13.50
CA ALA A 130 17.29 6.36 -13.20
C ALA A 130 18.11 5.93 -11.97
N VAL A 131 17.45 5.46 -10.91
CA VAL A 131 18.11 4.93 -9.69
C VAL A 131 18.94 3.68 -10.02
N LYS A 132 18.41 2.76 -10.83
CA LYS A 132 19.16 1.55 -11.26
C LYS A 132 20.39 1.83 -12.12
N LYS A 133 20.47 3.00 -12.75
CA LYS A 133 21.60 3.40 -13.61
C LYS A 133 22.70 4.18 -12.87
N SER A 134 22.44 4.64 -11.64
CA SER A 134 23.43 5.32 -10.80
C SER A 134 24.23 4.33 -9.97
#